data_AF-A0A2K1PDG0-F1
#
_entry.id   AF-A0A2K1PDG0-F1
#
_cell.length_a   1.000
_cell.length_b   1.000
_cell.length_c   1.000
_cell.angle_alpha   90.00
_cell.angle_beta   90.00
_cell.angle_gamma   90.00
#
_symmetry.space_group_name_H-M   'P 1'
#
loop_
_entity.id
_entity.type
_entity.pdbx_description
1 polymer ?
#
loop_
_entity_poly.entity_id
_entity_poly.type
_entity_poly.pdbx_seq_one_letter_code
_entity_poly.pdbx_strand_id
1 'polypeptide(L)'
;MGIDNKKKTLLVIFALFLFFFFYPVTLVDEEDNNIRIFSTGLTKVIFYDDIQYTFKEKTIFFYEEIPFEEFILLNVQNGFLLRQNGDSLVQKQSNDSSAMVYLKNKNTLYHLDNVFYNEKWLENWIVESKDFLENVSEIDEPLYILYMNQSRSFQVLPSVYVVDSIKDLVHELSHYFFGYKVKTSPKDTWHEILAETNSLLFLREVSSEQYFEELELKKTGFYDEPYGESVISFMERLDFDKEKIFDIERYILNNFDRLDDKSFENLFENIN
;
A
#
# COMPACT_ATOMS: atom_id res chain seq x y z
N MET A 1 51.45 -15.47 28.42
CA MET A 1 50.48 -14.38 28.13
C MET A 1 49.82 -14.48 26.73
N GLY A 2 49.75 -15.66 26.08
CA GLY A 2 49.28 -15.76 24.67
C GLY A 2 48.08 -16.67 24.40
N ILE A 3 47.63 -17.49 25.36
CA ILE A 3 46.55 -18.47 25.17
C ILE A 3 45.20 -17.92 25.65
N ASP A 4 45.15 -17.23 26.79
CA ASP A 4 43.92 -16.64 27.32
C ASP A 4 43.36 -15.52 26.43
N ASN A 5 44.24 -14.72 25.82
CA ASN A 5 43.81 -13.68 24.88
C ASN A 5 43.22 -14.28 23.60
N LYS A 6 43.79 -15.37 23.07
CA LYS A 6 43.23 -16.06 21.90
C LYS A 6 41.84 -16.64 22.17
N LYS A 7 41.63 -17.26 23.34
CA LYS A 7 40.31 -17.78 23.75
C LYS A 7 39.28 -16.65 23.93
N LYS A 8 39.68 -15.54 24.54
CA LYS A 8 38.81 -14.35 24.68
C LYS A 8 38.46 -13.75 23.31
N THR A 9 39.42 -13.59 22.41
CA THR A 9 39.17 -13.11 21.05
C THR A 9 38.22 -14.04 20.30
N LEU A 10 38.43 -15.37 20.36
CA LEU A 10 37.54 -16.33 19.70
C LEU A 10 36.12 -16.27 20.27
N LEU A 11 35.97 -16.11 21.59
CA LEU A 11 34.68 -15.96 22.24
C LEU A 11 33.98 -14.66 21.81
N VAL A 12 34.71 -13.55 21.70
CA VAL A 12 34.17 -12.28 21.18
C VAL A 12 33.73 -12.44 19.73
N ILE A 13 34.54 -13.06 18.87
CA ILE A 13 34.17 -13.31 17.46
C ILE A 13 32.93 -14.21 17.39
N PHE A 14 32.87 -15.27 18.20
CA PHE A 14 31.72 -16.18 18.24
C PHE A 14 30.45 -15.47 18.75
N ALA A 15 30.58 -14.62 19.77
CA ALA A 15 29.47 -13.83 20.28
C ALA A 15 28.98 -12.79 19.25
N LEU A 16 29.90 -12.14 18.51
CA LEU A 16 29.56 -11.24 17.41
C LEU A 16 28.87 -12.00 16.27
N PHE A 17 29.38 -13.18 15.91
CA PHE A 17 28.76 -14.04 14.91
C PHE A 17 27.33 -14.41 15.32
N LEU A 18 27.13 -14.90 16.55
CA LEU A 18 25.79 -15.21 17.07
C LEU A 18 24.88 -13.98 17.08
N PHE A 19 25.42 -12.83 17.49
CA PHE A 19 24.66 -11.58 17.48
C PHE A 19 24.16 -11.24 16.07
N PHE A 20 25.05 -11.18 15.09
CA PHE A 20 24.68 -10.86 13.70
C PHE A 20 23.89 -11.97 12.99
N PHE A 21 23.96 -13.21 13.51
CA PHE A 21 23.15 -14.32 13.01
C PHE A 21 21.68 -14.17 13.37
N PHE A 22 21.37 -13.67 14.58
CA PHE A 22 19.99 -13.43 15.05
C PHE A 22 19.50 -12.00 14.82
N TYR A 23 20.40 -11.03 14.68
CA TYR A 23 20.12 -9.61 14.42
C TYR A 23 20.85 -9.17 13.15
N PRO A 24 20.40 -9.63 11.97
CA PRO A 24 21.13 -9.42 10.73
C PRO A 24 21.17 -7.95 10.32
N VAL A 25 22.33 -7.54 9.81
CA VAL A 25 22.45 -6.34 8.98
C VAL A 25 22.18 -6.76 7.55
N THR A 26 21.19 -6.13 6.91
CA THR A 26 20.75 -6.44 5.55
C THR A 26 21.07 -5.27 4.63
N LEU A 27 21.70 -5.56 3.49
CA LEU A 27 21.87 -4.63 2.38
C LEU A 27 21.05 -5.14 1.20
N VAL A 28 20.19 -4.28 0.69
CA VAL A 28 19.41 -4.51 -0.52
C VAL A 28 19.86 -3.49 -1.55
N ASP A 29 20.32 -3.99 -2.69
CA ASP A 29 20.76 -3.19 -3.83
C ASP A 29 20.08 -3.69 -5.10
N GLU A 30 19.99 -2.85 -6.13
CA GLU A 30 19.40 -3.21 -7.41
C GLU A 30 20.39 -2.91 -8.54
N GLU A 31 20.59 -3.90 -9.42
CA GLU A 31 21.36 -3.75 -10.65
C GLU A 31 20.74 -4.65 -11.74
N ASP A 32 20.59 -4.12 -12.95
CA ASP A 32 20.08 -4.84 -14.12
C ASP A 32 18.70 -5.53 -13.93
N ASN A 33 17.77 -4.88 -13.22
CA ASN A 33 16.44 -5.43 -12.85
C ASN A 33 16.52 -6.68 -11.98
N ASN A 34 17.52 -6.73 -11.11
CA ASN A 34 17.72 -7.82 -10.19
C ASN A 34 18.01 -7.27 -8.81
N ILE A 35 17.18 -7.66 -7.84
CA ILE A 35 17.34 -7.25 -6.45
C ILE A 35 18.34 -8.19 -5.78
N ARG A 36 19.44 -7.62 -5.31
CA ARG A 36 20.51 -8.32 -4.61
C ARG A 36 20.38 -8.08 -3.12
N ILE A 37 20.21 -9.15 -2.36
CA ILE A 37 20.04 -9.10 -0.91
C ILE A 37 21.25 -9.76 -0.26
N PHE A 38 22.00 -8.98 0.50
CA PHE A 38 23.07 -9.46 1.36
C PHE A 38 22.64 -9.40 2.82
N SER A 39 22.87 -10.48 3.58
CA SER A 39 22.55 -10.52 5.00
C SER A 39 23.64 -11.18 5.82
N THR A 40 23.95 -10.61 6.99
CA THR A 40 24.90 -11.21 7.93
C THR A 40 24.33 -12.42 8.69
N GLY A 41 23.03 -12.70 8.58
CA GLY A 41 22.32 -13.74 9.32
C GLY A 41 21.13 -14.31 8.56
N LEU A 42 20.22 -14.98 9.28
CA LEU A 42 18.99 -15.48 8.69
C LEU A 42 17.98 -14.35 8.55
N THR A 43 17.60 -14.04 7.31
CA THR A 43 16.66 -12.96 7.01
C THR A 43 15.43 -13.49 6.30
N LYS A 44 14.26 -13.18 6.82
CA LYS A 44 12.98 -13.46 6.18
C LYS A 44 12.60 -12.30 5.29
N VAL A 45 12.24 -12.62 4.05
CA VAL A 45 11.73 -11.66 3.07
C VAL A 45 10.40 -12.12 2.51
N ILE A 46 9.54 -11.15 2.21
CA ILE A 46 8.31 -11.33 1.45
C ILE A 46 8.43 -10.46 0.21
N PHE A 47 8.12 -11.00 -0.96
CA PHE A 47 8.13 -10.22 -2.19
C PHE A 47 6.98 -10.61 -3.11
N TYR A 48 6.56 -9.67 -3.95
CA TYR A 48 5.60 -9.92 -5.02
C TYR A 48 6.37 -10.29 -6.29
N ASP A 49 6.11 -11.48 -6.82
CA ASP A 49 6.65 -11.96 -8.09
C ASP A 49 5.72 -11.47 -9.22
N ASP A 50 6.21 -10.54 -10.04
CA ASP A 50 5.48 -9.92 -11.15
C ASP A 50 5.37 -10.81 -12.39
N ILE A 51 6.13 -11.90 -12.46
CA ILE A 51 6.05 -12.90 -13.52
C ILE A 51 4.91 -13.89 -13.21
N GLN A 52 4.79 -14.27 -11.94
CA GLN A 52 3.81 -15.25 -11.46
C GLN A 52 2.56 -14.63 -10.81
N TYR A 53 2.54 -13.30 -10.69
CA TYR A 53 1.48 -12.51 -10.04
C TYR A 53 1.13 -13.03 -8.63
N THR A 54 2.15 -13.29 -7.80
CA THR A 54 1.93 -13.91 -6.49
C THR A 54 2.95 -13.47 -5.43
N PHE A 55 2.51 -13.45 -4.17
CA PHE A 55 3.40 -13.19 -3.04
C PHE A 55 4.18 -14.45 -2.67
N LYS A 56 5.49 -14.29 -2.51
CA LYS A 56 6.41 -15.33 -2.08
C LYS A 56 7.05 -14.94 -0.76
N GLU A 57 7.18 -15.94 0.11
CA GLU A 57 7.95 -15.84 1.35
C GLU A 57 9.22 -16.67 1.21
N LYS A 58 10.37 -16.09 1.57
CA LYS A 58 11.67 -16.77 1.51
C LYS A 58 12.52 -16.43 2.74
N THR A 59 13.24 -17.44 3.25
CA THR A 59 14.32 -17.24 4.22
C THR A 59 15.65 -17.25 3.48
N ILE A 60 16.40 -16.16 3.57
CA ILE A 60 17.69 -15.94 2.94
C ILE A 60 18.80 -16.07 4.00
N PHE A 61 19.93 -16.64 3.58
CA PHE A 61 21.17 -16.62 4.35
C PHE A 61 22.31 -16.15 3.45
N PHE A 62 23.08 -15.17 3.91
CA PHE A 62 24.24 -14.61 3.21
C PHE A 62 23.93 -13.79 1.95
N TYR A 63 23.34 -14.41 0.92
CA TYR A 63 23.10 -13.78 -0.38
C TYR A 63 21.88 -14.36 -1.10
N GLU A 64 21.14 -13.51 -1.81
CA GLU A 64 20.07 -13.91 -2.73
C GLU A 64 19.93 -12.90 -3.87
N GLU A 65 19.52 -13.39 -5.04
CA GLU A 65 19.10 -12.58 -6.19
C GLU A 65 17.63 -12.83 -6.51
N ILE A 66 16.89 -11.75 -6.72
CA ILE A 66 15.48 -11.79 -7.09
C ILE A 66 15.27 -10.94 -8.35
N PRO A 67 15.17 -11.56 -9.54
CA PRO A 67 14.90 -10.83 -10.77
C PRO A 67 13.45 -10.33 -10.80
N PHE A 68 13.21 -9.24 -11.53
CA PHE A 68 11.86 -8.73 -11.82
C PHE A 68 11.79 -8.18 -13.25
N GLU A 69 10.60 -8.22 -13.86
CA GLU A 69 10.43 -7.82 -15.27
C GLU A 69 9.98 -6.37 -15.43
N GLU A 70 9.00 -5.95 -14.64
CA GLU A 70 8.39 -4.62 -14.67
C GLU A 70 8.48 -3.95 -13.30
N PHE A 71 8.06 -4.65 -12.24
CA PHE A 71 8.01 -4.12 -10.88
C PHE A 71 8.22 -5.20 -9.83
N ILE A 72 8.71 -4.82 -8.65
CA ILE A 72 8.79 -5.75 -7.52
C ILE A 72 8.52 -5.04 -6.20
N LEU A 73 7.74 -5.71 -5.36
CA LEU A 73 7.54 -5.34 -3.97
C LEU A 73 8.44 -6.21 -3.10
N LEU A 74 9.18 -5.64 -2.17
CA LEU A 74 10.04 -6.40 -1.25
C LEU A 74 9.92 -5.88 0.17
N ASN A 75 9.60 -6.76 1.11
CA ASN A 75 9.57 -6.50 2.54
C ASN A 75 10.58 -7.41 3.25
N VAL A 76 11.49 -6.82 4.03
CA VAL A 76 12.50 -7.51 4.84
C VAL A 76 12.03 -7.47 6.30
N GLN A 77 11.69 -8.62 6.90
CA GLN A 77 10.94 -8.65 8.17
C GLN A 77 11.76 -8.60 9.45
N ASN A 78 13.05 -8.94 9.41
CA ASN A 78 13.86 -9.11 10.63
C ASN A 78 15.28 -8.55 10.49
N GLY A 79 15.45 -7.50 9.68
CA GLY A 79 16.72 -6.78 9.57
C GLY A 79 16.91 -5.81 10.74
N PHE A 80 17.91 -6.02 11.59
CA PHE A 80 18.28 -5.06 12.65
C PHE A 80 18.71 -3.71 12.06
N LEU A 81 19.37 -3.75 10.91
CA LEU A 81 19.74 -2.57 10.14
C LEU A 81 19.55 -2.87 8.65
N LEU A 82 18.69 -2.11 7.99
CA LEU A 82 18.39 -2.26 6.56
C LEU A 82 18.97 -1.09 5.76
N ARG A 83 19.85 -1.38 4.80
CA ARG A 83 20.32 -0.43 3.78
C ARG A 83 19.68 -0.75 2.44
N GLN A 84 19.22 0.29 1.75
CA GLN A 84 18.36 0.15 0.57
C GLN A 84 18.86 1.12 -0.50
N ASN A 85 19.19 0.59 -1.67
CA ASN A 85 19.65 1.36 -2.82
C ASN A 85 19.13 0.74 -4.12
N GLY A 86 19.02 1.56 -5.16
CA GLY A 86 18.56 1.11 -6.47
C GLY A 86 18.13 2.27 -7.35
N ASP A 87 18.44 2.19 -8.64
CA ASP A 87 18.09 3.21 -9.61
C ASP A 87 16.59 3.21 -9.90
N SER A 88 15.95 2.05 -9.81
CA SER A 88 14.50 1.86 -10.00
C SER A 88 13.68 1.99 -8.71
N LEU A 89 14.32 2.23 -7.55
CA LEU A 89 13.67 2.34 -6.25
C LEU A 89 12.76 3.58 -6.20
N VAL A 90 11.46 3.36 -5.99
CA VAL A 90 10.44 4.43 -5.88
C VAL A 90 9.91 4.59 -4.45
N GLN A 91 9.95 3.52 -3.65
CA GLN A 91 9.57 3.56 -2.24
C GLN A 91 10.55 2.76 -1.39
N LYS A 92 10.99 3.33 -0.27
CA LYS A 92 11.82 2.65 0.73
C LYS A 92 10.96 2.02 1.82
N GLN A 93 11.37 0.87 2.31
CA GLN A 93 10.86 0.30 3.55
C GLN A 93 11.34 1.14 4.73
N SER A 94 10.40 1.69 5.51
CA SER A 94 10.69 2.47 6.72
C SER A 94 10.57 1.65 8.00
N ASN A 95 9.75 0.61 7.98
CA ASN A 95 9.49 -0.32 9.08
C ASN A 95 9.01 -1.68 8.54
N ASP A 96 8.86 -2.69 9.41
CA ASP A 96 8.53 -4.06 9.03
C ASP A 96 7.14 -4.22 8.39
N SER A 97 6.24 -3.24 8.53
CA SER A 97 4.91 -3.23 7.92
C SER A 97 4.86 -2.51 6.57
N SER A 98 5.99 -1.99 6.07
CA SER A 98 6.10 -1.31 4.77
C SER A 98 6.97 -2.09 3.80
N ALA A 99 6.82 -1.88 2.50
CA ALA A 99 7.64 -2.53 1.48
C ALA A 99 8.53 -1.52 0.74
N MET A 100 9.69 -2.01 0.28
CA MET A 100 10.41 -1.43 -0.83
C MET A 100 9.65 -1.69 -2.12
N VAL A 101 9.65 -0.71 -3.02
CA VAL A 101 9.08 -0.87 -4.36
C VAL A 101 10.08 -0.42 -5.40
N TYR A 102 10.37 -1.31 -6.34
CA TYR A 102 11.24 -1.06 -7.49
C TYR A 102 10.41 -1.11 -8.76
N LEU A 103 10.67 -0.17 -9.68
CA LEU A 103 9.95 -0.02 -10.93
C LEU A 103 10.94 0.25 -12.06
N LYS A 104 11.15 -0.75 -12.93
CA LYS A 104 12.22 -0.78 -13.95
C LYS A 104 12.29 0.48 -14.81
N ASN A 105 11.13 0.95 -15.23
CA ASN A 105 10.97 2.06 -16.17
C ASN A 105 10.49 3.36 -15.50
N LYS A 106 10.80 3.57 -14.20
CA LYS A 106 10.30 4.75 -13.46
C LYS A 106 10.59 6.09 -14.16
N ASN A 107 11.73 6.20 -14.85
CA ASN A 107 12.16 7.43 -15.52
C ASN A 107 11.49 7.66 -16.89
N THR A 108 10.74 6.68 -17.41
CA THR A 108 9.99 6.81 -18.66
C THR A 108 8.48 6.92 -18.43
N LEU A 109 8.05 7.00 -17.18
CA LEU A 109 6.65 7.23 -16.84
C LEU A 109 6.21 8.61 -17.34
N TYR A 110 4.94 8.70 -17.71
CA TYR A 110 4.28 9.98 -17.84
C TYR A 110 4.19 10.64 -16.46
N HIS A 111 4.11 11.98 -16.45
CA HIS A 111 4.00 12.73 -15.20
C HIS A 111 2.99 13.86 -15.34
N LEU A 112 2.21 14.06 -14.27
CA LEU A 112 1.28 15.16 -14.08
C LEU A 112 1.42 15.62 -12.62
N ASP A 113 1.94 16.83 -12.41
CA ASP A 113 2.26 17.37 -11.09
C ASP A 113 3.15 16.41 -10.25
N ASN A 114 2.59 15.85 -9.17
CA ASN A 114 3.22 14.87 -8.27
C ASN A 114 2.89 13.41 -8.61
N VAL A 115 2.21 13.15 -9.73
CA VAL A 115 1.73 11.81 -10.10
C VAL A 115 2.51 11.28 -11.30
N PHE A 116 2.99 10.05 -11.19
CA PHE A 116 3.70 9.30 -12.22
C PHE A 116 2.85 8.09 -12.64
N TYR A 117 2.72 7.85 -13.95
CA TYR A 117 1.84 6.79 -14.47
C TYR A 117 2.38 6.16 -15.76
N ASN A 118 2.02 4.91 -16.01
CA ASN A 118 2.57 4.12 -17.12
C ASN A 118 1.73 4.20 -18.41
N GLU A 119 0.41 4.39 -18.30
CA GLU A 119 -0.50 4.39 -19.45
C GLU A 119 -1.12 5.76 -19.73
N LYS A 120 -0.98 6.27 -20.96
CA LYS A 120 -1.41 7.63 -21.30
C LYS A 120 -2.91 7.86 -21.12
N TRP A 121 -3.73 6.84 -21.34
CA TRP A 121 -5.19 6.96 -21.22
C TRP A 121 -5.65 7.16 -19.77
N LEU A 122 -4.80 6.85 -18.77
CA LEU A 122 -5.09 7.11 -17.35
C LEU A 122 -5.15 8.59 -17.02
N GLU A 123 -4.47 9.45 -17.79
CA GLU A 123 -4.26 10.86 -17.44
C GLU A 123 -5.56 11.60 -17.10
N ASN A 124 -6.59 11.47 -17.94
CA ASN A 124 -7.89 12.10 -17.68
C ASN A 124 -8.55 11.56 -16.41
N TRP A 125 -8.46 10.25 -16.18
CA TRP A 125 -9.06 9.62 -15.00
C TRP A 125 -8.31 9.97 -13.72
N ILE A 126 -6.99 10.17 -13.79
CA ILE A 126 -6.19 10.69 -12.68
C ILE A 126 -6.66 12.10 -12.33
N VAL A 127 -6.85 12.97 -13.32
CA VAL A 127 -7.37 14.34 -13.10
C VAL A 127 -8.75 14.28 -12.45
N GLU A 128 -9.71 13.58 -13.05
CA GLU A 128 -11.07 13.49 -12.52
C GLU A 128 -11.13 12.89 -11.11
N SER A 129 -10.29 11.87 -10.84
CA SER A 129 -10.21 11.22 -9.53
C SER A 129 -9.61 12.14 -8.47
N LYS A 130 -8.57 12.91 -8.83
CA LYS A 130 -7.98 13.92 -7.94
C LYS A 130 -8.99 15.03 -7.65
N ASP A 131 -9.60 15.61 -8.66
CA ASP A 131 -10.60 16.67 -8.52
C ASP A 131 -11.79 16.21 -7.64
N PHE A 132 -12.20 14.94 -7.78
CA PHE A 132 -13.22 14.34 -6.91
C PHE A 132 -12.74 14.24 -5.45
N LEU A 133 -11.53 13.73 -5.21
CA LEU A 133 -10.98 13.54 -3.87
C LEU A 133 -10.53 14.84 -3.18
N GLU A 134 -10.36 15.94 -3.92
CA GLU A 134 -10.14 17.28 -3.35
C GLU A 134 -11.30 17.73 -2.45
N ASN A 135 -12.49 17.15 -2.61
CA ASN A 135 -13.58 17.36 -1.65
C ASN A 135 -13.21 16.84 -0.25
N VAL A 136 -12.37 15.81 -0.13
CA VAL A 136 -11.87 15.30 1.15
C VAL A 136 -10.63 16.08 1.59
N SER A 137 -9.57 16.04 0.77
CA SER A 137 -8.30 16.73 1.00
C SER A 137 -7.38 16.60 -0.21
N GLU A 138 -6.34 17.42 -0.30
CA GLU A 138 -5.29 17.29 -1.31
C GLU A 138 -4.35 16.09 -1.02
N ILE A 139 -3.82 15.48 -2.08
CA ILE A 139 -2.77 14.45 -2.01
C ILE A 139 -1.43 15.06 -2.41
N ASP A 140 -0.61 15.37 -1.41
CA ASP A 140 0.66 16.11 -1.59
C ASP A 140 1.88 15.23 -1.84
N GLU A 141 1.78 13.92 -1.65
CA GLU A 141 2.91 13.00 -1.78
C GLU A 141 3.09 12.53 -3.23
N PRO A 142 4.31 12.20 -3.67
CA PRO A 142 4.51 11.57 -4.97
C PRO A 142 3.74 10.25 -5.07
N LEU A 143 2.93 10.11 -6.13
CA LEU A 143 2.14 8.91 -6.40
C LEU A 143 2.64 8.23 -7.67
N TYR A 144 2.68 6.91 -7.66
CA TYR A 144 2.94 6.06 -8.81
C TYR A 144 1.68 5.24 -9.07
N ILE A 145 0.94 5.59 -10.11
CA ILE A 145 -0.31 4.93 -10.49
C ILE A 145 -0.01 4.04 -11.69
N LEU A 146 -0.04 2.73 -11.47
CA LEU A 146 0.36 1.73 -12.43
C LEU A 146 -0.89 0.97 -12.90
N TYR A 147 -1.24 1.11 -14.17
CA TYR A 147 -2.18 0.19 -14.79
C TYR A 147 -1.48 -1.14 -15.06
N MET A 148 -2.02 -2.22 -14.50
CA MET A 148 -1.53 -3.56 -14.76
C MET A 148 -2.71 -4.47 -15.04
N ASN A 149 -2.63 -5.24 -16.13
CA ASN A 149 -3.68 -6.20 -16.51
C ASN A 149 -3.63 -7.42 -15.59
N GLN A 150 -4.14 -7.27 -14.37
CA GLN A 150 -4.16 -8.29 -13.32
C GLN A 150 -5.53 -8.32 -12.66
N SER A 151 -5.87 -9.43 -12.01
CA SER A 151 -7.23 -9.66 -11.50
C SER A 151 -7.67 -8.76 -10.33
N ARG A 152 -6.77 -7.98 -9.73
CA ARG A 152 -7.07 -7.19 -8.54
C ARG A 152 -6.21 -5.93 -8.48
N SER A 153 -6.84 -4.81 -8.21
CA SER A 153 -6.19 -3.57 -7.80
C SER A 153 -5.68 -3.69 -6.36
N PHE A 154 -4.58 -3.00 -6.06
CA PHE A 154 -4.06 -2.90 -4.70
C PHE A 154 -3.13 -1.71 -4.56
N GLN A 155 -2.94 -1.29 -3.32
CA GLN A 155 -2.05 -0.22 -2.91
C GLN A 155 -0.84 -0.75 -2.13
N VAL A 156 0.29 -0.07 -2.31
CA VAL A 156 1.50 -0.20 -1.49
C VAL A 156 1.79 1.17 -0.94
N LEU A 157 1.11 1.46 0.17
CA LEU A 157 1.10 2.78 0.78
C LEU A 157 2.51 3.24 1.18
N PRO A 158 2.79 4.55 1.12
CA PRO A 158 1.88 5.60 0.65
C PRO A 158 1.89 5.87 -0.85
N SER A 159 2.88 5.39 -1.60
CA SER A 159 3.20 6.04 -2.88
C SER A 159 2.83 5.24 -4.11
N VAL A 160 2.53 3.94 -4.01
CA VAL A 160 2.32 3.09 -5.21
C VAL A 160 0.93 2.50 -5.21
N TYR A 161 0.23 2.66 -6.32
CA TYR A 161 -1.16 2.24 -6.51
C TYR A 161 -1.23 1.46 -7.82
N VAL A 162 -1.61 0.20 -7.74
CA VAL A 162 -1.77 -0.67 -8.91
C VAL A 162 -3.26 -0.81 -9.17
N VAL A 163 -3.70 -0.37 -10.34
CA VAL A 163 -5.11 -0.27 -10.70
C VAL A 163 -5.40 -1.10 -11.95
N ASP A 164 -6.53 -1.79 -11.96
CA ASP A 164 -7.05 -2.51 -13.13
C ASP A 164 -8.27 -1.80 -13.76
N SER A 165 -8.91 -0.89 -13.01
CA SER A 165 -10.06 -0.13 -13.50
C SER A 165 -10.12 1.30 -12.98
N ILE A 166 -10.96 2.12 -13.64
CA ILE A 166 -11.21 3.52 -13.25
C ILE A 166 -11.89 3.60 -11.89
N LYS A 167 -12.82 2.68 -11.60
CA LYS A 167 -13.50 2.59 -10.31
C LYS A 167 -12.49 2.37 -9.18
N ASP A 168 -11.55 1.46 -9.42
CA ASP A 168 -10.53 1.11 -8.42
C ASP A 168 -9.57 2.27 -8.19
N LEU A 169 -9.36 3.16 -9.16
CA LEU A 169 -8.48 4.30 -8.96
C LEU A 169 -8.91 5.17 -7.77
N VAL A 170 -10.19 5.53 -7.67
CA VAL A 170 -10.69 6.32 -6.53
C VAL A 170 -10.63 5.52 -5.24
N HIS A 171 -11.02 4.24 -5.27
CA HIS A 171 -10.94 3.36 -4.11
C HIS A 171 -9.51 3.33 -3.55
N GLU A 172 -8.54 3.01 -4.40
CA GLU A 172 -7.14 2.86 -4.01
C GLU A 172 -6.55 4.20 -3.54
N LEU A 173 -6.86 5.31 -4.22
CA LEU A 173 -6.42 6.64 -3.79
C LEU A 173 -7.06 7.06 -2.45
N SER A 174 -8.30 6.69 -2.16
CA SER A 174 -8.93 6.97 -0.85
C SER A 174 -8.13 6.39 0.32
N HIS A 175 -7.38 5.29 0.12
CA HIS A 175 -6.53 4.72 1.16
C HIS A 175 -5.33 5.60 1.55
N TYR A 176 -4.98 6.59 0.72
CA TYR A 176 -4.06 7.64 1.14
C TYR A 176 -4.58 8.36 2.39
N PHE A 177 -5.85 8.75 2.40
CA PHE A 177 -6.48 9.39 3.57
C PHE A 177 -6.81 8.34 4.65
N PHE A 178 -7.45 7.24 4.24
CA PHE A 178 -8.02 6.22 5.13
C PHE A 178 -7.21 4.93 5.07
N GLY A 179 -6.21 4.83 5.92
CA GLY A 179 -5.26 3.71 5.96
C GLY A 179 -3.83 4.21 6.14
N TYR A 180 -3.45 5.25 5.40
CA TYR A 180 -2.13 5.88 5.52
C TYR A 180 -2.10 7.11 6.45
N LYS A 181 -2.84 8.20 6.13
CA LYS A 181 -2.88 9.40 7.00
C LYS A 181 -3.60 9.07 8.32
N VAL A 182 -4.79 8.50 8.24
CA VAL A 182 -5.50 7.93 9.40
C VAL A 182 -5.24 6.43 9.44
N LYS A 183 -4.45 5.98 10.40
CA LYS A 183 -3.98 4.59 10.45
C LYS A 183 -5.09 3.63 10.86
N THR A 184 -5.10 2.45 10.24
CA THR A 184 -6.00 1.34 10.54
C THR A 184 -5.21 0.13 11.07
N SER A 185 -5.88 -0.83 11.72
CA SER A 185 -5.28 -2.13 12.02
C SER A 185 -5.69 -3.17 10.96
N PRO A 186 -4.94 -4.29 10.81
CA PRO A 186 -5.28 -5.34 9.82
C PRO A 186 -6.62 -6.05 10.04
N LYS A 187 -7.33 -5.76 11.14
CA LYS A 187 -8.64 -6.35 11.46
C LYS A 187 -9.79 -5.37 11.29
N ASP A 188 -9.48 -4.08 11.23
CA ASP A 188 -10.48 -3.04 11.04
C ASP A 188 -10.86 -2.98 9.55
N THR A 189 -12.06 -2.52 9.26
CA THR A 189 -12.69 -2.54 7.93
C THR A 189 -13.29 -1.20 7.52
N TRP A 190 -13.41 -0.23 8.44
CA TRP A 190 -13.99 1.10 8.19
C TRP A 190 -13.36 1.84 7.00
N HIS A 191 -12.05 1.68 6.82
CA HIS A 191 -11.31 2.32 5.74
C HIS A 191 -11.70 1.79 4.35
N GLU A 192 -11.99 0.49 4.24
CA GLU A 192 -12.51 -0.13 3.02
C GLU A 192 -13.94 0.36 2.73
N ILE A 193 -14.76 0.56 3.77
CA ILE A 193 -16.12 1.11 3.63
C ILE A 193 -16.06 2.53 3.04
N LEU A 194 -15.17 3.39 3.53
CA LEU A 194 -15.00 4.75 3.00
C LEU A 194 -14.43 4.73 1.57
N ALA A 195 -13.42 3.90 1.30
CA ALA A 195 -12.84 3.77 -0.04
C ALA A 195 -13.88 3.30 -1.08
N GLU A 196 -14.66 2.27 -0.76
CA GLU A 196 -15.76 1.80 -1.61
C GLU A 196 -16.88 2.84 -1.76
N THR A 197 -17.19 3.58 -0.70
CA THR A 197 -18.19 4.65 -0.77
C THR A 197 -17.75 5.74 -1.74
N ASN A 198 -16.50 6.19 -1.66
CA ASN A 198 -15.95 7.18 -2.57
C ASN A 198 -15.92 6.69 -4.01
N SER A 199 -15.58 5.42 -4.21
CA SER A 199 -15.65 4.78 -5.52
C SER A 199 -17.07 4.80 -6.11
N LEU A 200 -18.10 4.46 -5.32
CA LEU A 200 -19.50 4.55 -5.76
C LEU A 200 -19.94 5.99 -6.03
N LEU A 201 -19.60 6.94 -5.14
CA LEU A 201 -19.94 8.34 -5.30
C LEU A 201 -19.30 8.94 -6.56
N PHE A 202 -18.07 8.55 -6.88
CA PHE A 202 -17.38 8.93 -8.11
C PHE A 202 -18.08 8.37 -9.34
N LEU A 203 -18.38 7.06 -9.35
CA LEU A 203 -19.13 6.44 -10.44
C LEU A 203 -20.47 7.13 -10.69
N ARG A 204 -21.15 7.58 -9.63
CA ARG A 204 -22.40 8.34 -9.75
C ARG A 204 -22.23 9.64 -10.54
N GLU A 205 -21.04 10.24 -10.54
CA GLU A 205 -20.73 11.48 -11.27
C GLU A 205 -20.28 11.23 -12.71
N VAL A 206 -19.50 10.17 -12.95
CA VAL A 206 -18.87 9.93 -14.25
C VAL A 206 -19.58 8.87 -15.11
N SER A 207 -20.35 7.97 -14.51
CA SER A 207 -21.04 6.88 -15.21
C SER A 207 -22.25 6.35 -14.43
N SER A 208 -23.43 6.88 -14.72
CA SER A 208 -24.68 6.44 -14.05
C SER A 208 -24.98 4.96 -14.27
N GLU A 209 -24.64 4.40 -15.43
CA GLU A 209 -24.84 2.98 -15.75
C GLU A 209 -24.02 2.09 -14.83
N GLN A 210 -22.71 2.33 -14.76
CA GLN A 210 -21.82 1.56 -13.88
C GLN A 210 -22.16 1.76 -12.41
N TYR A 211 -22.57 2.97 -12.01
CA TYR A 211 -23.05 3.22 -10.66
C TYR A 211 -24.23 2.33 -10.27
N PHE A 212 -25.25 2.22 -11.13
CA PHE A 212 -26.41 1.37 -10.84
C PHE A 212 -26.06 -0.12 -10.86
N GLU A 213 -25.18 -0.56 -11.78
CA GLU A 213 -24.70 -1.94 -11.80
C GLU A 213 -23.98 -2.31 -10.49
N GLU A 214 -23.01 -1.49 -10.07
CA GLU A 214 -22.27 -1.69 -8.83
C GLU A 214 -23.17 -1.65 -7.58
N LEU A 215 -24.13 -0.73 -7.56
CA LEU A 215 -25.09 -0.62 -6.46
C LEU A 215 -25.94 -1.90 -6.31
N GLU A 216 -26.40 -2.49 -7.42
CA GLU A 216 -27.16 -3.73 -7.40
C GLU A 216 -26.30 -4.94 -7.03
N LEU A 217 -25.05 -5.02 -7.51
CA LEU A 217 -24.11 -6.08 -7.12
C LEU A 217 -23.85 -6.09 -5.60
N LYS A 218 -23.64 -4.91 -5.00
CA LYS A 218 -23.47 -4.79 -3.54
C LYS A 218 -24.72 -5.19 -2.77
N LYS A 219 -25.91 -4.78 -3.21
CA LYS A 219 -27.19 -5.14 -2.56
C LYS A 219 -27.56 -6.62 -2.67
N THR A 220 -27.11 -7.28 -3.74
CA THR A 220 -27.41 -8.71 -3.98
C THR A 220 -26.46 -9.67 -3.26
N GLY A 221 -25.47 -9.14 -2.52
CA GLY A 221 -24.48 -9.94 -1.78
C GLY A 221 -23.44 -10.58 -2.70
N PHE A 222 -23.14 -9.96 -3.84
CA PHE A 222 -22.10 -10.45 -4.76
C PHE A 222 -20.69 -10.30 -4.17
N TYR A 223 -20.46 -9.23 -3.40
CA TYR A 223 -19.17 -8.95 -2.76
C TYR A 223 -19.12 -9.49 -1.34
N ASP A 224 -17.92 -9.93 -0.93
CA ASP A 224 -17.64 -10.24 0.48
C ASP A 224 -17.66 -8.95 1.31
N GLU A 225 -18.04 -9.05 2.59
CA GLU A 225 -17.95 -7.93 3.53
C GLU A 225 -16.48 -7.54 3.80
N PRO A 226 -16.17 -6.23 3.96
CA PRO A 226 -17.10 -5.10 4.10
C PRO A 226 -17.53 -4.45 2.78
N TYR A 227 -17.15 -4.99 1.62
CA TYR A 227 -17.31 -4.33 0.32
C TYR A 227 -18.76 -4.29 -0.20
N GLY A 228 -19.65 -5.10 0.38
CA GLY A 228 -21.04 -5.28 -0.03
C GLY A 228 -22.04 -4.43 0.76
N GLU A 229 -22.83 -5.08 1.61
CA GLU A 229 -23.98 -4.49 2.32
C GLU A 229 -23.55 -3.43 3.34
N SER A 230 -22.36 -3.56 3.94
CA SER A 230 -21.84 -2.55 4.87
C SER A 230 -21.67 -1.18 4.23
N VAL A 231 -21.22 -1.12 2.96
CA VAL A 231 -21.11 0.13 2.19
C VAL A 231 -22.48 0.76 1.98
N ILE A 232 -23.45 -0.05 1.55
CA ILE A 232 -24.82 0.41 1.31
C ILE A 232 -25.46 0.93 2.60
N SER A 233 -25.32 0.17 3.69
CA SER A 233 -25.83 0.55 5.00
C SER A 233 -25.22 1.86 5.51
N PHE A 234 -23.93 2.08 5.27
CA PHE A 234 -23.26 3.34 5.60
C PHE A 234 -23.84 4.51 4.79
N MET A 235 -23.95 4.37 3.46
CA MET A 235 -24.52 5.41 2.60
C MET A 235 -25.99 5.70 2.95
N GLU A 236 -26.79 4.67 3.26
CA GLU A 236 -28.20 4.79 3.67
C GLU A 236 -28.38 5.61 4.94
N ARG A 237 -27.52 5.44 5.95
CA ARG A 237 -27.55 6.23 7.19
C ARG A 237 -27.37 7.73 6.96
N LEU A 238 -26.77 8.10 5.82
CA LEU A 238 -26.50 9.48 5.42
C LEU A 238 -27.39 9.92 4.27
N ASP A 239 -28.47 9.20 3.98
CA ASP A 239 -29.42 9.45 2.88
C ASP A 239 -28.75 9.51 1.49
N PHE A 240 -27.62 8.81 1.31
CA PHE A 240 -26.76 8.90 0.12
C PHE A 240 -26.26 10.33 -0.20
N ASP A 241 -26.28 11.23 0.78
CA ASP A 241 -25.86 12.61 0.64
C ASP A 241 -24.33 12.71 0.58
N LYS A 242 -23.83 13.18 -0.57
CA LYS A 242 -22.39 13.29 -0.84
C LYS A 242 -21.70 14.20 0.16
N GLU A 243 -22.30 15.36 0.46
CA GLU A 243 -21.64 16.36 1.30
C GLU A 243 -21.60 15.91 2.76
N LYS A 244 -22.64 15.23 3.25
CA LYS A 244 -22.61 14.62 4.59
C LYS A 244 -21.51 13.56 4.72
N ILE A 245 -21.33 12.73 3.68
CA ILE A 245 -20.27 11.72 3.65
C ILE A 245 -18.90 12.41 3.69
N PHE A 246 -18.67 13.40 2.81
CA PHE A 246 -17.41 14.14 2.80
C PHE A 246 -17.16 14.94 4.08
N ASP A 247 -18.19 15.48 4.74
CA ASP A 247 -18.05 16.13 6.05
C ASP A 247 -17.52 15.17 7.12
N ILE A 248 -18.01 13.92 7.14
CA ILE A 248 -17.52 12.89 8.05
C ILE A 248 -16.09 12.50 7.73
N GLU A 249 -15.77 12.32 6.45
CA GLU A 249 -14.44 12.01 5.98
C GLU A 249 -13.41 13.09 6.35
N ARG A 250 -13.75 14.36 6.10
CA ARG A 250 -12.97 15.53 6.54
C ARG A 250 -12.84 15.56 8.06
N TYR A 251 -13.90 15.26 8.80
CA TYR A 251 -13.86 15.19 10.26
C TYR A 251 -12.90 14.10 10.74
N ILE A 252 -12.95 12.90 10.17
CA ILE A 252 -12.05 11.79 10.50
C ILE A 252 -10.59 12.21 10.24
N LEU A 253 -10.31 12.73 9.05
CA LEU A 253 -8.96 13.13 8.65
C LEU A 253 -8.36 14.22 9.55
N ASN A 254 -9.19 15.15 10.03
CA ASN A 254 -8.74 16.27 10.87
C ASN A 254 -8.60 15.94 12.36
N ASN A 255 -9.22 14.85 12.85
CA ASN A 255 -9.32 14.57 14.29
C ASN A 255 -8.66 13.25 14.73
N PHE A 256 -8.24 12.39 13.80
CA PHE A 256 -7.71 11.07 14.13
C PHE A 256 -6.38 10.77 13.44
N ASP A 257 -5.37 10.38 14.21
CA ASP A 257 -4.15 9.75 13.68
C ASP A 257 -4.33 8.24 13.43
N ARG A 258 -5.29 7.63 14.14
CA ARG A 258 -5.66 6.22 14.07
C ARG A 258 -7.14 6.08 14.43
N LEU A 259 -7.85 5.20 13.74
CA LEU A 259 -9.26 4.88 13.99
C LEU A 259 -9.46 3.37 13.95
N ASP A 260 -10.31 2.85 14.82
CA ASP A 260 -10.77 1.45 14.83
C ASP A 260 -12.25 1.37 14.47
N ASP A 261 -12.73 0.18 14.09
CA ASP A 261 -14.12 -0.02 13.62
C ASP A 261 -15.15 0.44 14.65
N LYS A 262 -14.91 0.17 15.94
CA LYS A 262 -15.82 0.58 17.02
C LYS A 262 -15.91 2.10 17.13
N SER A 263 -14.77 2.78 17.05
CA SER A 263 -14.72 4.24 17.11
C SER A 263 -15.40 4.86 15.89
N PHE A 264 -15.21 4.27 14.70
CA PHE A 264 -15.91 4.65 13.48
C PHE A 264 -17.43 4.51 13.64
N GLU A 265 -17.93 3.36 14.11
CA GLU A 265 -19.35 3.14 14.38
C GLU A 265 -19.95 4.20 15.34
N ASN A 266 -19.22 4.55 16.40
CA ASN A 266 -19.67 5.55 17.38
C ASN A 266 -19.75 6.97 16.81
N LEU A 267 -19.05 7.30 15.70
CA LEU A 267 -19.20 8.60 15.06
C LEU A 267 -20.65 8.81 14.61
N PHE A 268 -21.31 7.76 14.16
CA PHE A 268 -22.66 7.83 13.60
C PHE A 268 -23.75 7.82 14.67
N GLU A 269 -23.51 7.20 15.82
CA GLU A 269 -24.46 7.24 16.94
C GLU A 269 -24.65 8.66 17.49
N ASN A 270 -23.67 9.55 17.28
CA ASN A 270 -23.66 10.92 17.80
C ASN A 270 -24.02 12.00 16.76
N ILE A 271 -24.31 11.62 15.51
CA ILE A 271 -24.67 12.55 14.41
C ILE A 271 -26.21 12.74 14.27
N ASN A 272 -27.01 12.10 15.13
CA ASN A 272 -28.47 12.28 15.21
C ASN A 272 -28.91 13.43 16.13
#